data_AF-A3ZS06-F1
#
_entry.id   AF-A3ZS06-F1
#
_cell.length_a   1.000
_cell.length_b   1.000
_cell.length_c   1.000
_cell.angle_alpha   90.00
_cell.angle_beta   90.00
_cell.angle_gamma   90.00
#
_symmetry.space_group_name_H-M   'P 1'
#
loop_
_entity.id
_entity.type
_entity.pdbx_description
1 polymer ?
#
loop_
_entity_poly.entity_id
_entity_poly.type
_entity_poly.pdbx_seq_one_letter_code
_entity_poly.pdbx_strand_id
1 'polypeptide(L)' 'MIEFAQKQKGPLAVDVNEQNPQACRFYEAQGFVTYDRSELDSSGRPFPLLHMRQPGAP' A
#
# COMPACT_ATOMS: atom_id res chain seq x y z
N MET A 1 -19.23 28.31 -8.02
CA MET A 1 -17.75 28.38 -8.14
C MET A 1 -17.21 27.60 -6.96
N ILE A 2 -17.02 26.29 -7.10
CA ILE A 2 -15.74 25.69 -7.48
C ILE A 2 -14.60 26.21 -6.59
N GLU A 3 -14.69 25.93 -5.29
CA GLU A 3 -13.51 25.83 -4.43
C GLU A 3 -13.25 24.33 -4.28
N PHE A 4 -12.43 23.83 -5.21
CA PHE A 4 -11.96 22.46 -5.25
C PHE A 4 -11.43 22.06 -3.88
N ALA A 5 -12.08 21.08 -3.26
CA ALA A 5 -11.59 20.35 -2.10
C ALA A 5 -10.25 19.69 -2.45
N GLN A 6 -9.17 20.44 -2.37
CA GLN A 6 -7.81 19.94 -2.53
C GLN A 6 -7.17 19.73 -1.15
N LYS A 7 -6.50 18.59 -1.04
CA LYS A 7 -5.54 18.18 0.01
C LYS A 7 -6.10 17.62 1.31
N GLN A 8 -6.81 16.50 1.22
CA GLN A 8 -6.73 15.48 2.28
C GLN A 8 -6.69 14.08 1.64
N LYS A 9 -5.63 13.79 0.87
CA LYS A 9 -5.24 12.39 0.70
C LYS A 9 -4.33 12.08 1.88
N GLY A 10 -4.88 11.43 2.90
CA GLY A 10 -4.10 10.89 4.01
C GLY A 10 -3.03 9.90 3.52
N PRO A 11 -2.24 9.32 4.43
CA PRO A 11 -1.23 8.32 4.06
C PRO A 11 -1.87 7.21 3.22
N LEU A 12 -1.32 6.99 2.02
CA LEU A 12 -1.77 5.94 1.11
C LEU A 12 -1.31 4.60 1.66
N ALA A 13 -2.24 3.68 1.90
CA ALA A 13 -1.94 2.30 2.27
C ALA A 13 -2.39 1.36 1.15
N VAL A 14 -1.58 0.35 0.86
CA VAL A 14 -1.82 -0.66 -0.17
C VAL A 14 -1.41 -2.03 0.34
N ASP A 15 -2.14 -3.05 -0.09
CA ASP A 15 -1.84 -4.44 0.22
C ASP A 15 -1.29 -5.12 -1.04
N VAL A 16 -0.09 -5.67 -0.93
CA VAL A 16 0.63 -6.26 -2.06
C VAL A 16 0.85 -7.74 -1.79
N ASN A 17 0.51 -8.61 -2.73
CA ASN A 17 0.83 -10.02 -2.57
C ASN A 17 2.37 -10.22 -2.56
N GLU A 18 2.92 -10.84 -1.51
CA GLU A 18 4.36 -11.09 -1.35
C GLU A 18 4.94 -11.89 -2.51
N GLN A 19 4.13 -12.77 -3.12
CA GLN A 19 4.52 -13.59 -4.26
C GLN A 19 4.64 -12.78 -5.55
N ASN A 20 4.28 -11.49 -5.55
CA ASN A 20 4.47 -10.58 -6.66
C ASN A 20 5.63 -9.60 -6.37
N PRO A 21 6.89 -10.03 -6.62
CA PRO A 21 8.06 -9.17 -6.37
C PRO A 21 8.10 -7.95 -7.28
N GLN A 22 7.43 -7.99 -8.44
CA GLN A 22 7.33 -6.83 -9.33
C GLN A 22 6.46 -5.74 -8.71
N ALA A 23 5.33 -6.11 -8.11
CA ALA A 23 4.47 -5.17 -7.39
C ALA A 23 5.20 -4.59 -6.17
N CYS A 24 5.89 -5.41 -5.37
CA CYS A 24 6.67 -4.93 -4.23
C CYS A 24 7.66 -3.83 -4.66
N ARG A 25 8.49 -4.10 -5.67
CA ARG A 25 9.47 -3.13 -6.18
C ARG A 25 8.81 -1.86 -6.73
N PHE A 26 7.65 -1.99 -7.37
CA PHE A 26 6.91 -0.85 -7.89
C PHE A 26 6.45 0.10 -6.78
N TYR A 27 5.97 -0.44 -5.65
CA TYR A 27 5.55 0.36 -4.51
C TYR A 27 6.74 0.88 -3.68
N GLU A 28 7.78 0.07 -3.46
CA GLU A 28 9.03 0.52 -2.84
C GLU A 28 9.65 1.71 -3.60
N ALA A 29 9.68 1.65 -4.94
CA ALA A 29 10.19 2.73 -5.78
C ALA A 29 9.33 4.01 -5.71
N GLN A 30 8.04 3.89 -5.36
CA GLN A 30 7.16 5.02 -5.09
C GLN A 30 7.28 5.58 -3.66
N GLY A 31 8.14 4.98 -2.83
CA GLY A 31 8.35 5.39 -1.45
C GLY A 31 7.37 4.77 -0.46
N PHE A 32 6.65 3.71 -0.85
CA PHE A 32 5.89 2.92 0.13
C PHE A 32 6.85 2.07 0.97
N VAL A 33 6.50 1.90 2.23
CA VAL A 33 7.22 1.05 3.18
C VAL A 33 6.29 -0.02 3.72
N THR A 34 6.76 -1.27 3.73
CA THR A 34 6.04 -2.37 4.38
C THR A 34 6.02 -2.14 5.88
N TYR A 35 4.83 -2.19 6.48
CA TYR A 35 4.65 -2.02 7.93
C TYR A 35 4.03 -3.26 8.59
N ASP A 36 3.38 -4.13 7.81
CA ASP A 36 2.78 -5.36 8.31
C ASP A 36 2.76 -6.44 7.22
N ARG A 37 2.55 -7.69 7.62
CA ARG A 37 2.44 -8.84 6.73
C ARG A 37 1.37 -9.79 7.27
N SER A 38 0.42 -10.14 6.40
CA SER A 38 -0.55 -11.21 6.66
C SER A 38 -0.14 -12.48 5.94
N GLU A 39 -0.23 -13.63 6.61
CA GLU A 39 0.02 -14.95 5.99
C GLU A 39 -1.15 -15.40 5.11
N LEU A 40 -2.35 -14.89 5.40
CA LEU A 40 -3.58 -15.19 4.70
C LEU A 40 -4.18 -13.93 4.08
N ASP A 41 -4.77 -14.08 2.90
CA ASP A 41 -5.57 -13.04 2.24
C ASP A 41 -6.92 -12.87 2.95
N SER A 42 -7.67 -11.80 2.66
CA SER A 42 -8.97 -11.48 3.28
C SER A 42 -10.03 -12.58 3.15
N SER A 43 -9.81 -13.53 2.24
CA SER A 43 -10.65 -14.72 2.01
C SER A 43 -10.13 -16.00 2.69
N GLY A 44 -9.13 -15.92 3.57
CA GLY A 44 -8.55 -17.08 4.27
C GLY A 44 -7.68 -17.99 3.40
N ARG A 45 -7.24 -17.50 2.25
CA ARG A 45 -6.37 -18.26 1.33
C ARG A 45 -4.91 -18.04 1.72
N PRO A 46 -4.03 -19.05 1.53
CA PRO A 46 -2.60 -18.97 1.85
C PRO A 46 -1.83 -18.13 0.83
N PHE A 47 -2.25 -16.88 0.68
CA PHE A 47 -1.64 -15.86 -0.16
C PHE A 47 -1.10 -14.76 0.75
N PRO A 48 0.20 -14.78 1.08
CA PRO A 48 0.76 -13.79 1.97
C PRO A 48 0.64 -12.38 1.36
N LEU A 49 0.13 -11.45 2.15
CA LEU A 49 0.00 -10.05 1.80
C LEU A 49 1.00 -9.23 2.60
N LEU A 50 1.60 -8.25 1.95
CA LEU A 50 2.43 -7.20 2.54
C LEU A 50 1.61 -5.93 2.59
N HIS A 51 1.40 -5.42 3.79
CA HIS A 51 0.75 -4.15 4.02
C HIS A 51 1.81 -3.05 3.92
N MET A 52 1.68 -2.19 2.92
CA MET A 52 2.61 -1.12 2.66
C MET A 52 1.91 0.24 2.82
N ARG A 53 2.62 1.23 3.31
CA ARG A 53 2.11 2.60 3.44
C ARG A 53 3.12 3.60 2.91
N GLN A 54 2.65 4.62 2.23
CA GLN A 54 3.47 5.76 1.85
C GLN A 54 3.40 6.80 2.98
N PRO A 55 4.54 7.15 3.62
CA PRO A 55 4.57 8.32 4.49
C PRO A 55 4.18 9.52 3.63
N GLY A 56 3.11 10.23 4.04
CA GLY A 56 2.60 11.38 3.27
C GLY A 56 3.75 12.30 2.90
N ALA A 57 3.84 12.65 1.62
CA ALA A 57 4.85 13.60 1.17
C ALA A 57 4.75 14.88 2.01
N PRO A 58 5.87 15.40 2.54
CA PRO A 58 5.87 16.59 3.39
C PRO A 58 5.31 17.83 2.67
#